data_AF-A0A0G4LTU1-F1
#
_entry.id   AF-A0A0G4LTU1-F1
#
_cell.length_a   1.000
_cell.length_b   1.000
_cell.length_c   1.000
_cell.angle_alpha   90.00
_cell.angle_beta   90.00
_cell.angle_gamma   90.00
#
_symmetry.space_group_name_H-M   'P 1'
#
loop_
_entity.id
_entity.type
_entity.pdbx_description
1 polymer ?
#
loop_
_entity_poly.entity_id
_entity_poly.type
_entity_poly.pdbx_seq_one_letter_code
_entity_poly.pdbx_strand_id
1 'polypeptide(L)'
;VEVEDADGRVSEKIRHWTRYKKKVADQAIYAGVGDGADLFFCAGNILHWEALDLVEKKLKPKKTFALPSPATVQASTLGSLEALLDFLKDCKIPVANVGIGPVYKRDVMQSGIMLEKAPDYAVMLCFDVKVD
;
A
#
# COMPACT_ATOMS: atom_id res chain seq x y z
N VAL A 1 -6.97 14.14 25.41
CA VAL A 1 -7.81 15.34 25.57
C VAL A 1 -8.44 15.57 24.23
N GLU A 2 -9.74 15.30 24.13
CA GLU A 2 -10.54 15.62 22.96
C GLU A 2 -10.53 17.14 22.83
N VAL A 3 -10.23 17.64 21.64
CA VAL A 3 -10.31 19.07 21.34
C VAL A 3 -11.41 19.19 20.30
N GLU A 4 -12.55 19.75 20.71
CA GLU A 4 -13.62 20.12 19.78
C GLU A 4 -13.23 21.43 19.11
N ASP A 5 -13.08 21.40 17.79
CA ASP A 5 -13.04 22.61 16.97
C ASP A 5 -14.47 23.17 16.81
N ALA A 6 -14.59 24.48 16.51
CA ALA A 6 -15.87 25.21 16.45
C ALA A 6 -16.91 24.63 15.46
N ASP A 7 -16.49 23.74 14.56
CA ASP A 7 -17.33 23.04 13.57
C ASP A 7 -17.76 21.63 14.00
N GLY A 8 -17.59 21.26 15.28
CA GLY A 8 -18.04 19.96 15.82
C GLY A 8 -17.23 18.75 15.31
N ARG A 9 -16.05 18.99 14.76
CA ARG A 9 -15.13 17.93 14.34
C ARG A 9 -14.27 17.51 15.52
N VAL A 10 -14.40 16.25 15.94
CA VAL A 10 -13.53 15.65 16.96
C VAL A 10 -12.18 15.35 16.31
N SER A 11 -11.18 16.15 16.65
CA SER A 11 -9.80 15.96 16.20
C SER A 11 -9.06 15.09 17.22
N GLU A 12 -8.77 13.84 16.85
CA GLU A 12 -7.93 12.96 17.66
C GLU A 12 -6.50 13.49 17.70
N LYS A 13 -6.18 14.22 18.77
CA LYS A 13 -4.84 14.73 19.02
C LYS A 13 -3.90 13.54 19.24
N ILE A 14 -2.96 13.32 18.33
CA ILE A 14 -1.92 12.27 18.45
C ILE A 14 -1.21 12.45 19.79
N ARG A 15 -1.47 11.54 20.73
CA ARG A 15 -0.94 11.63 22.11
C ARG A 15 0.52 11.21 22.19
N HIS A 16 0.89 10.21 21.39
CA HIS A 16 2.23 9.64 21.38
C HIS A 16 2.60 9.31 19.94
N TRP A 17 3.84 9.61 19.58
CA TRP A 17 4.38 9.28 18.27
C TRP A 17 5.80 8.75 18.47
N THR A 18 6.20 7.79 17.63
CA THR A 18 7.57 7.28 17.60
C THR A 18 8.08 7.45 16.18
N ARG A 19 9.26 8.03 16.01
CA ARG A 19 9.94 8.11 14.71
C ARG A 19 10.88 6.95 14.57
N TYR A 20 10.67 6.13 13.55
CA TYR A 20 11.66 5.15 13.12
C TYR A 20 12.11 5.51 11.70
N LYS A 21 13.42 5.61 11.49
CA LYS A 21 14.02 5.87 10.19
C LYS A 21 14.84 4.67 9.78
N LYS A 22 14.45 4.04 8.67
CA LYS A 22 15.14 2.89 8.09
C LYS A 22 15.55 3.23 6.67
N LYS A 23 16.80 2.93 6.32
CA LYS A 23 17.20 2.88 4.91
C LYS A 23 16.90 1.46 4.44
N VAL A 24 15.98 1.35 3.48
CA VAL A 24 15.53 0.04 2.97
C VAL A 24 16.03 -0.20 1.54
N ALA A 25 16.26 0.86 0.77
CA ALA A 25 16.74 0.76 -0.60
C ALA A 25 17.64 1.94 -0.96
N ASP A 26 18.49 1.73 -1.97
CA ASP A 26 19.25 2.80 -2.64
C ASP A 26 18.36 3.62 -3.60
N GLN A 27 17.13 3.16 -3.85
CA GLN A 27 16.14 3.79 -4.72
C GLN A 27 15.04 4.48 -3.91
N ALA A 28 14.37 5.45 -4.54
CA ALA A 28 13.28 6.18 -3.92
C ALA A 28 12.06 5.27 -3.66
N ILE A 29 11.36 5.55 -2.56
CA ILE A 29 10.07 4.94 -2.25
C ILE A 29 9.00 5.80 -2.92
N TYR A 30 8.25 5.21 -3.85
CA TYR A 30 7.26 5.94 -4.65
C TYR A 30 5.84 5.81 -4.09
N ALA A 31 5.57 4.77 -3.31
CA ALA A 31 4.28 4.53 -2.68
C ALA A 31 4.42 3.72 -1.39
N GLY A 32 3.50 3.96 -0.46
CA GLY A 32 3.39 3.22 0.78
C GLY A 32 1.96 3.25 1.31
N VAL A 33 1.50 2.11 1.82
CA VAL A 33 0.18 1.91 2.42
C VAL A 33 0.38 1.22 3.77
N GLY A 34 -0.28 1.74 4.81
CA GLY A 34 -0.36 1.07 6.10
C GLY A 34 -1.72 0.41 6.27
N ASP A 35 -1.73 -0.80 6.81
CA ASP A 35 -2.92 -1.52 7.27
C ASP A 35 -2.66 -2.11 8.65
N GLY A 36 -3.32 -1.57 9.68
CA GLY A 36 -3.06 -1.95 11.08
C GLY A 36 -1.58 -1.77 11.47
N ALA A 37 -0.90 -2.88 11.78
CA ALA A 37 0.53 -2.91 12.08
C ALA A 37 1.40 -3.19 10.85
N ASP A 38 0.81 -3.52 9.71
CA ASP A 38 1.51 -3.83 8.48
C ASP A 38 1.73 -2.57 7.64
N LEU A 39 2.91 -2.49 7.03
CA LEU A 39 3.34 -1.43 6.14
C LEU A 39 3.82 -2.06 4.83
N PHE A 40 3.15 -1.70 3.75
CA PHE A 40 3.49 -2.10 2.40
C PHE A 40 4.08 -0.88 1.69
N PHE A 41 5.23 -1.00 1.02
CA PHE A 41 5.77 0.09 0.22
C PHE A 41 6.59 -0.41 -0.95
N CYS A 42 6.57 0.35 -2.05
CA CYS A 42 7.33 0.04 -3.25
C CYS A 42 8.62 0.86 -3.28
N ALA A 43 9.77 0.18 -3.29
CA ALA A 43 11.08 0.76 -3.52
C ALA A 43 11.64 0.21 -4.83
N GLY A 44 11.72 1.06 -5.87
CA GLY A 44 12.02 0.60 -7.22
C GLY A 44 10.99 -0.41 -7.74
N ASN A 45 11.46 -1.63 -8.02
CA ASN A 45 10.67 -2.75 -8.52
C ASN A 45 10.41 -3.80 -7.43
N ILE A 46 10.50 -3.44 -6.15
CA ILE A 46 10.29 -4.37 -5.04
C ILE A 46 9.18 -3.81 -4.15
N LEU A 47 8.15 -4.63 -3.93
CA LEU A 47 7.20 -4.43 -2.86
C LEU A 47 7.79 -4.99 -1.57
N HIS A 48 7.93 -4.12 -0.58
CA HIS A 48 8.30 -4.48 0.77
C HIS A 48 7.05 -4.59 1.63
N TRP A 49 6.91 -5.71 2.32
CA TRP A 49 5.96 -5.86 3.40
C TRP A 49 6.73 -5.94 4.72
N GLU A 50 6.54 -4.93 5.56
CA GLU A 50 7.09 -4.86 6.90
C GLU A 50 5.96 -4.81 7.92
N ALA A 51 6.20 -5.34 9.11
CA ALA A 51 5.28 -5.21 10.23
C ALA A 51 5.93 -4.42 11.36
N LEU A 52 5.17 -3.51 11.96
CA LEU A 52 5.57 -2.78 13.15
C LEU A 52 5.50 -3.73 14.35
N ASP A 53 6.67 -4.07 14.88
CA ASP A 53 6.78 -4.72 16.18
C ASP A 53 6.48 -3.68 17.27
N LEU A 54 5.35 -3.86 17.97
CA LEU A 54 4.90 -2.93 19.01
C LEU A 54 5.76 -2.96 20.28
N VAL A 55 6.48 -4.07 20.52
CA VAL A 55 7.37 -4.22 21.67
C VAL A 55 8.70 -3.51 21.38
N GLU A 56 9.31 -3.82 20.24
CA GLU A 56 10.59 -3.22 19.84
C GLU A 56 10.46 -1.82 19.23
N LYS A 57 9.23 -1.41 18.89
CA LYS A 57 8.90 -0.16 18.19
C LYS A 57 9.69 0.00 16.87
N LYS A 58 9.87 -1.09 16.14
CA LYS A 58 10.65 -1.16 14.89
C LYS A 58 9.89 -1.90 13.80
N LEU A 59 10.11 -1.50 12.55
CA LEU A 59 9.58 -2.23 11.40
C LEU A 59 10.47 -3.44 11.10
N LYS A 60 9.87 -4.62 11.18
CA LYS A 60 10.50 -5.90 10.84
C LYS A 60 10.05 -6.33 9.44
N PRO A 61 10.99 -6.63 8.53
CA PRO A 61 10.62 -7.14 7.22
C PRO A 61 9.94 -8.49 7.37
N LYS A 62 8.74 -8.61 6.80
CA LYS A 62 8.01 -9.88 6.71
C LYS A 62 8.32 -10.58 5.40
N LYS A 63 8.11 -9.89 4.27
CA LYS A 63 8.24 -10.48 2.93
C LYS A 63 8.57 -9.40 1.90
N THR A 64 9.23 -9.80 0.82
CA THR A 64 9.50 -8.93 -0.32
C THR A 64 9.05 -9.62 -1.60
N PHE A 65 8.54 -8.83 -2.54
CA PHE A 65 8.05 -9.32 -3.82
C PHE A 65 8.65 -8.47 -4.93
N ALA A 66 9.32 -9.10 -5.89
CA ALA A 66 9.77 -8.42 -7.09
C ALA A 66 8.57 -8.17 -8.01
N LEU A 67 8.41 -6.92 -8.44
CA LEU A 67 7.33 -6.41 -9.26
C LEU A 67 7.88 -6.18 -10.68
N PRO A 68 7.45 -6.97 -11.69
CA PRO A 68 8.03 -6.89 -13.02
C PRO A 68 7.48 -5.74 -13.88
N SER A 69 6.24 -5.24 -13.66
CA SER A 69 5.62 -4.10 -14.37
C SER A 69 4.21 -3.74 -13.77
N PRO A 70 3.33 -2.86 -14.33
CA PRO A 70 2.67 -1.75 -13.65
C PRO A 70 1.29 -1.90 -12.96
N ALA A 71 0.60 -3.05 -12.99
CA ALA A 71 -0.81 -3.05 -12.57
C ALA A 71 -1.00 -2.74 -11.07
N THR A 72 -2.04 -1.99 -10.72
CA THR A 72 -2.38 -1.70 -9.32
C THR A 72 -3.48 -2.66 -8.84
N VAL A 73 -3.25 -3.33 -7.71
CA VAL A 73 -4.18 -4.28 -7.12
C VAL A 73 -4.64 -3.78 -5.76
N GLN A 74 -5.93 -3.85 -5.47
CA GLN A 74 -6.50 -3.51 -4.17
C GLN A 74 -7.30 -4.70 -3.65
N ALA A 75 -7.13 -5.08 -2.38
CA ALA A 75 -7.87 -6.19 -1.78
C ALA A 75 -8.35 -5.87 -0.36
N SER A 76 -9.39 -6.55 0.11
CA SER A 76 -9.95 -6.36 1.45
C SER A 76 -9.07 -6.92 2.56
N THR A 77 -8.38 -8.02 2.27
CA THR A 77 -7.51 -8.72 3.21
C THR A 77 -6.24 -9.17 2.52
N LEU A 78 -5.20 -9.40 3.32
CA LEU A 78 -3.94 -9.96 2.86
C LEU A 78 -4.10 -11.35 2.22
N GLY A 79 -4.96 -12.22 2.77
CA GLY A 79 -5.15 -13.57 2.24
C GLY A 79 -5.75 -13.53 0.82
N SER A 80 -6.74 -12.66 0.61
CA SER A 80 -7.30 -12.40 -0.72
C SER A 80 -6.27 -11.78 -1.66
N LEU A 81 -5.40 -10.89 -1.15
CA LEU A 81 -4.34 -10.27 -1.92
C LEU A 81 -3.31 -11.30 -2.40
N GLU A 82 -2.82 -12.19 -1.53
CA GLU A 82 -1.86 -13.22 -1.91
C GLU A 82 -2.45 -14.17 -2.97
N ALA A 83 -3.71 -14.61 -2.79
CA ALA A 83 -4.38 -15.47 -3.78
C ALA A 83 -4.54 -14.78 -5.14
N LEU A 84 -4.90 -13.48 -5.15
CA LEU A 84 -5.03 -12.70 -6.37
C LEU A 84 -3.67 -12.48 -7.06
N LEU A 85 -2.61 -12.22 -6.29
CA LEU A 85 -1.26 -12.07 -6.83
C LEU A 85 -0.75 -13.38 -7.44
N ASP A 86 -0.97 -14.52 -6.79
CA ASP A 86 -0.60 -15.84 -7.32
C ASP A 86 -1.37 -16.15 -8.61
N PHE A 87 -2.67 -15.86 -8.66
CA PHE A 87 -3.47 -16.01 -9.87
C PHE A 87 -2.98 -15.14 -11.03
N LEU A 88 -2.69 -13.86 -10.77
CA LEU A 88 -2.19 -12.93 -11.79
C LEU A 88 -0.81 -13.34 -12.30
N LYS A 89 0.02 -13.89 -11.43
CA LYS A 89 1.34 -14.42 -11.79
C LYS A 89 1.22 -15.58 -12.77
N ASP A 90 0.29 -16.51 -12.54
CA ASP A 90 0.03 -17.63 -13.46
C ASP A 90 -0.52 -17.14 -14.81
N CYS A 91 -1.34 -16.09 -14.79
CA CYS A 91 -1.84 -15.42 -15.99
C CYS A 91 -0.77 -14.59 -16.72
N LYS A 92 0.45 -14.49 -16.18
CA LYS A 92 1.53 -13.62 -16.67
C LYS A 92 1.14 -12.14 -16.71
N ILE A 93 0.25 -11.72 -15.81
CA ILE A 93 -0.17 -10.33 -15.65
C ILE A 93 0.71 -9.69 -14.57
N PRO A 94 1.48 -8.66 -14.92
CA PRO A 94 2.42 -8.01 -14.01
C PRO A 94 1.75 -6.95 -13.13
N VAL A 95 2.09 -6.93 -11.84
CA VAL A 95 1.54 -6.03 -10.81
C VAL A 95 2.66 -5.12 -10.28
N ALA A 96 2.43 -3.80 -10.15
CA ALA A 96 3.40 -2.84 -9.60
C ALA A 96 2.96 -2.14 -8.32
N ASN A 97 1.69 -2.16 -8.00
CA ASN A 97 1.23 -1.52 -6.78
C ASN A 97 0.18 -2.42 -6.14
N VAL A 98 0.25 -2.56 -4.82
CA VAL A 98 -0.76 -3.28 -4.06
C VAL A 98 -1.23 -2.41 -2.92
N GLY A 99 -2.50 -2.53 -2.57
CA GLY A 99 -3.07 -1.90 -1.39
C GLY A 99 -4.08 -2.81 -0.73
N ILE A 100 -4.26 -2.59 0.57
CA ILE A 100 -5.26 -3.26 1.37
C ILE A 100 -6.25 -2.20 1.86
N GLY A 101 -7.55 -2.52 1.78
CA GLY A 101 -8.63 -1.63 2.17
C GLY A 101 -9.28 -0.88 0.99
N PRO A 102 -10.22 0.04 1.25
CA PRO A 102 -10.98 0.73 0.21
C PRO A 102 -10.08 1.52 -0.76
N VAL A 103 -10.58 1.67 -1.98
CA VAL A 103 -9.95 2.44 -3.05
C VAL A 103 -10.27 3.90 -2.86
N TYR A 104 -9.23 4.74 -2.88
CA TYR A 104 -9.37 6.19 -2.83
C TYR A 104 -8.84 6.86 -4.10
N LYS A 105 -9.16 8.15 -4.27
CA LYS A 105 -8.61 9.00 -5.36
C LYS A 105 -7.09 8.88 -5.54
N ARG A 106 -6.32 8.73 -4.44
CA ARG A 106 -4.85 8.59 -4.53
C ARG A 106 -4.42 7.33 -5.29
N ASP A 107 -5.14 6.22 -5.09
CA ASP A 107 -4.83 4.93 -5.69
C ASP A 107 -5.17 4.96 -7.19
N VAL A 108 -6.28 5.63 -7.54
CA VAL A 108 -6.69 5.91 -8.93
C VAL A 108 -5.70 6.82 -9.64
N MET A 109 -5.27 7.91 -8.99
CA MET A 109 -4.25 8.82 -9.56
C MET A 109 -2.93 8.08 -9.80
N GLN A 110 -2.55 7.17 -8.91
CA GLN A 110 -1.33 6.39 -9.07
C GLN A 110 -1.43 5.41 -10.25
N SER A 111 -2.57 4.74 -10.43
CA SER A 111 -2.84 3.92 -11.62
C SER A 111 -2.86 4.77 -12.90
N GLY A 112 -3.40 6.00 -12.83
CA GLY A 112 -3.48 6.93 -13.96
C GLY A 112 -2.12 7.32 -14.56
N ILE A 113 -1.03 7.30 -13.78
CA ILE A 113 0.35 7.51 -14.29
C ILE A 113 0.69 6.48 -15.37
N MET A 114 0.04 5.31 -15.35
CA MET A 114 0.29 4.24 -16.31
C MET A 114 -0.31 4.50 -17.69
N LEU A 115 -1.29 5.41 -17.82
CA LEU A 115 -1.88 5.76 -19.11
C LEU A 115 -0.84 6.24 -20.12
N GLU A 116 0.18 6.97 -19.65
CA GLU A 116 1.26 7.50 -20.50
C GLU A 116 2.35 6.47 -20.82
N LYS A 117 2.57 5.49 -19.94
CA LYS A 117 3.66 4.51 -20.07
C LYS A 117 3.24 3.24 -20.79
N ALA A 118 2.10 2.67 -20.38
CA ALA A 118 1.58 1.42 -20.92
C ALA A 118 0.06 1.39 -20.72
N PRO A 119 -0.72 1.98 -21.65
CA PRO A 119 -2.16 2.21 -21.49
C PRO A 119 -2.95 0.92 -21.25
N ASP A 120 -2.51 -0.21 -21.80
CA ASP A 120 -3.15 -1.52 -21.62
C ASP A 120 -3.11 -2.02 -20.17
N TYR A 121 -2.17 -1.50 -19.35
CA TYR A 121 -2.05 -1.83 -17.94
C TYR A 121 -2.49 -0.70 -17.01
N ALA A 122 -3.10 0.36 -17.54
CA ALA A 122 -3.70 1.44 -16.75
C ALA A 122 -5.06 1.01 -16.17
N VAL A 123 -5.07 -0.14 -15.49
CA VAL A 123 -6.24 -0.75 -14.89
C VAL A 123 -5.97 -1.05 -13.41
N MET A 124 -7.02 -0.94 -12.60
CA MET A 124 -7.01 -1.33 -11.19
C MET A 124 -7.82 -2.59 -11.01
N LEU A 125 -7.22 -3.59 -10.36
CA LEU A 125 -7.89 -4.84 -10.00
C LEU A 125 -8.27 -4.78 -8.52
N CYS A 126 -9.55 -4.57 -8.25
CA CYS A 126 -10.07 -4.33 -6.91
C CYS A 126 -10.94 -5.52 -6.48
N PHE A 127 -10.53 -6.23 -5.42
CA PHE A 127 -11.24 -7.41 -4.91
C PHE A 127 -11.83 -7.15 -3.52
N ASP A 128 -13.16 -7.21 -3.42
CA ASP A 128 -13.92 -7.08 -2.16
C ASP A 128 -13.67 -5.74 -1.42
N VAL A 129 -13.35 -4.68 -2.15
CA VAL A 129 -13.08 -3.35 -1.59
C VAL A 129 -14.12 -2.34 -2.07
N LYS A 130 -14.50 -1.41 -1.19
CA LYS A 130 -15.33 -0.26 -1.56
C LYS A 130 -14.49 0.78 -2.29
N VAL A 131 -15.13 1.51 -3.21
CA VAL A 131 -14.53 2.66 -3.91
C VAL A 131 -15.13 3.93 -3.34
N ASP A 132 -14.26 4.87 -2.96
CA ASP A 132 -14.60 6.19 -2.40
C ASP A 132 -14.15 7.33 -3.35
#